data_AF-A0A9D1PIY5-F1
#
_entry.id   AF-A0A9D1PIY5-F1
#
_cell.length_a   1.000
_cell.length_b   1.000
_cell.length_c   1.000
_cell.angle_alpha   90.00
_cell.angle_beta   90.00
_cell.angle_gamma   90.00
#
_symmetry.space_group_name_H-M   'P 1'
#
loop_
_entity.id
_entity.type
_entity.pdbx_description
1 polymer ?
#
loop_
_entity_poly.entity_id
_entity_poly.type
_entity_poly.pdbx_seq_one_letter_code
_entity_poly.pdbx_strand_id
1 'polypeptide(L)'
;DNFVGNYGNAWWLQTTEFESFNGPILMTTNCIVPPRESYKDRIYTTGAAGYAGCKHIAGEIGENKDFSAIIEHAKRCAPPTQIEQGEIIGGFAHVQVLALADKVVDAVKSGAIKKFVVMAGCDGRAKSRNYYTDFAKALPKDTVILTAGCAKYKYNKLNLGDIGGIPRVLDAGQCNDSYSLAVIALKLKEVFGLDDINDLPIIYNIAWYEQKAVIVLLSLLYLGVKNIHLGPTLPAFLSENVAKVLVENFGIAGITTVEDDMKLFFGDDVVINKVSADMPMGEILRKYPQAAEVLMSCGMHCLGCPSAQAEDLSDACAVHGISVNEVMEKLLKVID
;
A
#
# COMPACT_ATOMS: atom_id res chain seq x y z
N ASP A 1 18.46 -20.55 1.60
CA ASP A 1 17.45 -21.57 1.96
C ASP A 1 16.66 -21.24 3.21
N ASN A 2 17.29 -20.80 4.30
CA ASN A 2 16.62 -20.54 5.59
C ASN A 2 16.05 -19.11 5.75
N PHE A 3 16.15 -18.26 4.73
CA PHE A 3 15.40 -17.00 4.66
C PHE A 3 14.11 -17.25 3.87
N VAL A 4 13.02 -17.49 4.60
CA VAL A 4 11.79 -18.09 4.05
C VAL A 4 10.91 -17.07 3.31
N GLY A 5 10.71 -15.87 3.87
CA GLY A 5 9.82 -14.87 3.27
C GLY A 5 9.43 -13.74 4.23
N ASN A 6 8.32 -13.06 3.93
CA ASN A 6 7.72 -12.02 4.75
C ASN A 6 6.46 -12.54 5.45
N TYR A 7 6.25 -12.19 6.72
CA TYR A 7 5.11 -12.64 7.51
C TYR A 7 4.28 -11.44 7.98
N GLY A 8 2.99 -11.43 7.63
CA GLY A 8 2.05 -10.41 8.11
C GLY A 8 2.00 -9.14 7.26
N ASN A 9 1.71 -8.03 7.92
CA ASN A 9 1.35 -6.75 7.30
C ASN A 9 2.14 -5.58 7.92
N ALA A 10 1.57 -4.38 7.85
CA ALA A 10 2.15 -3.21 8.47
C ALA A 10 2.23 -3.33 10.00
N TRP A 11 3.17 -2.59 10.58
CA TRP A 11 3.53 -2.58 11.99
C TRP A 11 2.36 -2.50 12.98
N TRP A 12 1.22 -1.90 12.61
CA TRP A 12 0.11 -1.70 13.54
C TRP A 12 -0.70 -2.97 13.82
N LEU A 13 -0.57 -4.01 12.99
CA LEU A 13 -1.16 -5.35 13.17
C LEU A 13 -0.26 -6.31 13.97
N GLN A 14 0.91 -5.84 14.41
CA GLN A 14 1.89 -6.70 15.08
C GLN A 14 1.36 -7.39 16.34
N THR A 15 0.34 -6.85 17.02
CA THR A 15 -0.16 -7.46 18.25
C THR A 15 -0.80 -8.82 18.03
N THR A 16 -1.41 -9.05 16.88
CA THR A 16 -1.97 -10.35 16.47
C THR A 16 -0.96 -11.17 15.69
N GLU A 17 -0.19 -10.52 14.81
CA GLU A 17 0.77 -11.22 13.93
C GLU A 17 1.99 -11.74 14.70
N PHE A 18 2.53 -10.97 15.64
CA PHE A 18 3.61 -11.47 16.50
C PHE A 18 3.12 -12.62 17.38
N GLU A 19 1.87 -12.57 17.83
CA GLU A 19 1.26 -13.65 18.60
C GLU A 19 1.21 -14.94 17.78
N SER A 20 0.67 -14.90 16.56
CA SER A 20 0.58 -16.07 15.67
C SER A 20 1.93 -16.54 15.08
N PHE A 21 2.96 -15.69 15.08
CA PHE A 21 4.30 -16.06 14.62
C PHE A 21 4.97 -17.12 15.52
N ASN A 22 4.52 -17.29 16.78
CA ASN A 22 4.99 -18.24 17.78
C ASN A 22 6.46 -18.11 18.24
N GLY A 23 7.40 -17.88 17.31
CA GLY A 23 8.83 -17.73 17.57
C GLY A 23 9.24 -16.34 18.07
N PRO A 24 10.53 -16.15 18.40
CA PRO A 24 11.03 -14.85 18.84
C PRO A 24 10.92 -13.75 17.78
N ILE A 25 10.70 -12.51 18.24
CA ILE A 25 10.67 -11.31 17.38
C ILE A 25 11.86 -10.42 17.71
N LEU A 26 12.62 -10.02 16.68
CA LEU A 26 13.71 -9.04 16.81
C LEU A 26 13.28 -7.68 16.25
N MET A 27 13.15 -6.70 17.15
CA MET A 27 12.86 -5.30 16.81
C MET A 27 14.17 -4.52 16.67
N THR A 28 14.52 -4.14 15.45
CA THR A 28 15.74 -3.39 15.13
C THR A 28 15.55 -1.87 15.18
N THR A 29 14.34 -1.39 14.91
CA THR A 29 13.95 0.03 14.92
C THR A 29 12.49 0.18 15.38
N ASN A 30 11.95 1.40 15.31
CA ASN A 30 10.50 1.60 15.33
C ASN A 30 9.80 0.82 14.18
N CYS A 31 8.54 0.41 14.32
CA CYS A 31 7.57 0.74 15.37
C CYS A 31 7.28 -0.45 16.29
N ILE A 32 7.50 -0.28 17.60
CA ILE A 32 7.08 -1.25 18.62
C ILE A 32 5.76 -0.77 19.21
N VAL A 33 4.74 -1.62 19.18
CA VAL A 33 3.48 -1.41 19.90
C VAL A 33 3.61 -2.07 21.27
N PRO A 34 3.01 -1.52 22.35
CA PRO A 34 2.99 -2.18 23.65
C PRO A 34 2.66 -3.68 23.53
N PRO A 35 3.62 -4.56 23.83
CA PRO A 35 3.47 -5.99 23.57
C PRO A 35 2.53 -6.63 24.58
N ARG A 36 1.76 -7.63 24.13
CA ARG A 36 0.92 -8.44 25.02
C ARG A 36 1.80 -9.35 25.86
N GLU A 37 1.36 -9.64 27.08
CA GLU A 37 2.07 -10.56 27.98
C GLU A 37 2.24 -11.96 27.38
N SER A 38 1.37 -12.39 26.44
CA SER A 38 1.46 -13.69 25.76
C SER A 38 2.70 -13.89 24.88
N TYR A 39 3.38 -12.80 24.46
CA TYR A 39 4.59 -12.90 23.62
C TYR A 39 5.71 -11.94 24.03
N LYS A 40 5.52 -11.15 25.08
CA LYS A 40 6.50 -10.14 25.54
C LYS A 40 7.85 -10.76 25.91
N ASP A 41 7.84 -11.96 26.47
CA ASP A 41 9.05 -12.68 26.86
C ASP A 41 9.91 -13.12 25.65
N ARG A 42 9.31 -13.22 24.46
CA ARG A 42 10.00 -13.57 23.22
C ARG A 42 10.26 -12.37 22.29
N ILE A 43 10.08 -11.14 22.79
CA ILE A 43 10.56 -9.94 22.10
C ILE A 43 12.00 -9.63 22.51
N TYR A 44 12.82 -9.44 21.48
CA TYR A 44 14.17 -8.93 21.55
C TYR A 44 14.22 -7.57 20.86
N THR A 45 14.94 -6.64 21.45
CA THR A 45 15.20 -5.32 20.87
C THR A 45 16.70 -5.16 20.62
N THR A 46 17.10 -4.29 19.71
CA THR A 46 18.52 -3.98 19.48
C THR A 46 18.68 -2.58 18.89
N GLY A 47 19.90 -2.02 18.93
CA GLY A 47 20.17 -0.68 18.43
C GLY A 47 19.38 0.37 19.21
N ALA A 48 18.76 1.32 18.51
CA ALA A 48 17.96 2.36 19.14
C ALA A 48 16.57 1.88 19.63
N ALA A 49 16.18 0.63 19.33
CA ALA A 49 14.91 0.09 19.76
C ALA A 49 14.98 -0.42 21.21
N GLY A 50 13.91 -0.19 21.98
CA GLY A 50 13.81 -0.65 23.37
C GLY A 50 12.37 -0.64 23.86
N TYR A 51 12.04 -1.60 24.73
CA TYR A 51 10.77 -1.63 25.44
C TYR A 51 10.95 -2.28 26.82
N ALA A 52 10.38 -1.70 27.86
CA ALA A 52 10.55 -2.17 29.24
C ALA A 52 10.07 -3.63 29.41
N GLY A 53 10.93 -4.47 29.99
CA GLY A 53 10.66 -5.89 30.19
C GLY A 53 10.88 -6.77 28.96
N CYS A 54 11.29 -6.22 27.81
CA CYS A 54 11.76 -7.00 26.67
C CYS A 54 13.28 -7.22 26.76
N LYS A 55 13.78 -8.30 26.18
CA LYS A 55 15.23 -8.57 26.12
C LYS A 55 15.89 -7.56 25.16
N HIS A 56 17.13 -7.16 25.44
CA HIS A 56 17.89 -6.27 24.55
C HIS A 56 19.22 -6.93 24.15
N ILE A 57 19.49 -6.94 22.85
CA ILE A 57 20.73 -7.41 22.26
C ILE A 57 21.62 -6.19 22.03
N ALA A 58 22.65 -6.07 22.86
CA ALA A 58 23.62 -5.00 22.79
C ALA A 58 24.48 -5.08 21.52
N GLY A 59 25.11 -3.96 21.18
CA GLY A 59 26.04 -3.83 20.06
C GLY A 59 25.91 -2.45 19.42
N GLU A 60 27.03 -1.75 19.33
CA GLU A 60 27.09 -0.43 18.70
C GLU A 60 27.03 -0.53 17.18
N ILE A 61 27.00 0.64 16.52
CA ILE A 61 27.05 0.72 15.06
C ILE A 61 28.40 0.17 14.59
N GLY A 62 28.36 -0.86 13.74
CA GLY A 62 29.56 -1.50 13.19
C GLY A 62 30.08 -2.70 13.99
N GLU A 63 29.47 -3.03 15.13
CA GLU A 63 29.84 -4.20 15.92
C GLU A 63 29.05 -5.46 15.54
N ASN A 64 29.66 -6.62 15.79
CA ASN A 64 28.99 -7.91 15.70
C ASN A 64 28.03 -8.09 16.88
N LYS A 65 26.76 -8.39 16.59
CA LYS A 65 25.74 -8.67 17.60
C LYS A 65 25.61 -10.16 17.85
N ASP A 66 25.52 -10.55 19.12
CA ASP A 66 25.30 -11.94 19.49
C ASP A 66 23.80 -12.30 19.46
N PHE A 67 23.43 -13.14 18.49
CA PHE A 67 22.08 -13.68 18.33
C PHE A 67 21.91 -15.10 18.90
N SER A 68 22.89 -15.64 19.63
CA SER A 68 22.83 -17.00 20.20
C SER A 68 21.57 -17.22 21.05
N ALA A 69 21.24 -16.29 21.94
CA ALA A 69 20.11 -16.40 22.86
C ALA A 69 18.74 -16.40 22.14
N ILE A 70 18.59 -15.66 21.05
CA ILE A 70 17.33 -15.64 20.27
C ILE A 70 17.18 -16.92 19.44
N ILE A 71 18.28 -17.48 18.94
CA ILE A 71 18.30 -18.76 18.22
C ILE A 71 17.93 -19.92 19.16
N GLU A 72 18.52 -19.99 20.35
CA GLU A 72 18.17 -21.02 21.34
C GLU A 72 16.73 -20.89 21.85
N HIS A 73 16.20 -19.67 21.89
CA HIS A 73 14.78 -19.46 22.17
C HIS A 73 13.92 -20.01 21.02
N ALA A 74 14.23 -19.68 19.77
CA ALA A 74 13.45 -20.13 18.61
C ALA A 74 13.34 -21.66 18.51
N LYS A 75 14.38 -22.41 18.88
CA LYS A 75 14.37 -23.88 18.91
C LYS A 75 13.34 -24.49 19.85
N ARG A 76 12.82 -23.72 20.83
CA ARG A 76 11.82 -24.15 21.81
C ARG A 76 10.40 -23.65 21.48
N CYS A 77 10.25 -22.89 20.40
CA CYS A 77 8.97 -22.34 19.98
C CYS A 77 8.33 -23.24 18.92
N ALA A 78 7.00 -23.20 18.85
CA ALA A 78 6.28 -23.75 17.70
C ALA A 78 6.64 -22.98 16.40
N PRO A 79 6.53 -23.61 15.23
CA PRO A 79 6.64 -22.89 13.96
C PRO A 79 5.55 -21.82 13.82
N PRO A 80 5.73 -20.79 12.99
CA PRO A 80 4.70 -19.79 12.75
C PRO A 80 3.38 -20.38 12.26
N THR A 81 2.26 -19.89 12.81
CA THR A 81 0.93 -20.24 12.30
C THR A 81 0.70 -19.53 10.98
N GLN A 82 0.39 -20.24 9.91
CA GLN A 82 0.14 -19.61 8.62
C GLN A 82 -1.08 -18.67 8.69
N ILE A 83 -0.92 -17.43 8.23
CA ILE A 83 -1.98 -16.42 8.19
C ILE A 83 -2.43 -16.07 6.77
N GLU A 84 -1.61 -16.39 5.77
CA GLU A 84 -1.90 -16.18 4.35
C GLU A 84 -1.03 -17.09 3.48
N GLN A 85 -1.34 -17.16 2.18
CA GLN A 85 -0.54 -17.86 1.18
C GLN A 85 -0.45 -17.01 -0.08
N GLY A 86 0.72 -16.98 -0.71
CA GLY A 86 0.95 -16.28 -1.96
C GLY A 86 2.35 -15.71 -2.04
N GLU A 87 2.54 -14.80 -2.98
CA GLU A 87 3.79 -14.09 -3.20
C GLU A 87 3.53 -12.59 -3.40
N ILE A 88 4.55 -11.79 -3.13
CA ILE A 88 4.56 -10.35 -3.39
C ILE A 88 5.82 -10.06 -4.18
N ILE A 89 5.65 -9.35 -5.29
CA ILE A 89 6.77 -8.95 -6.14
C ILE A 89 7.25 -7.56 -5.69
N GLY A 90 8.56 -7.40 -5.53
CA GLY A 90 9.21 -6.14 -5.18
C GLY A 90 10.66 -6.11 -5.64
N GLY A 91 11.41 -5.10 -5.19
CA GLY A 91 12.82 -4.93 -5.57
C GLY A 91 13.04 -3.96 -6.73
N PHE A 92 12.06 -3.11 -7.03
CA PHE A 92 12.13 -2.08 -8.06
C PHE A 92 12.82 -0.80 -7.55
N ALA A 93 13.97 -0.95 -6.91
CA ALA A 93 14.84 0.17 -6.56
C ALA A 93 15.46 0.78 -7.84
N HIS A 94 16.13 1.93 -7.71
CA HIS A 94 16.58 2.71 -8.87
C HIS A 94 17.44 1.91 -9.85
N VAL A 95 18.39 1.08 -9.40
CA VAL A 95 19.22 0.27 -10.33
C VAL A 95 18.36 -0.67 -11.18
N GLN A 96 17.40 -1.37 -10.56
CA GLN A 96 16.53 -2.30 -11.27
C GLN A 96 15.59 -1.58 -12.23
N VAL A 97 15.00 -0.45 -11.82
CA VAL A 97 14.11 0.32 -12.70
C VAL A 97 14.87 0.97 -13.85
N LEU A 98 16.09 1.46 -13.60
CA LEU A 98 16.95 2.01 -14.65
C LEU A 98 17.38 0.93 -15.66
N ALA A 99 17.60 -0.31 -15.22
CA ALA A 99 17.85 -1.43 -16.12
C ALA A 99 16.62 -1.78 -16.99
N LEU A 100 15.41 -1.38 -16.57
CA LEU A 100 14.16 -1.53 -17.31
C LEU A 100 13.70 -0.22 -17.98
N ALA A 101 14.54 0.82 -17.98
CA ALA A 101 14.14 2.16 -18.39
C ALA A 101 13.56 2.20 -19.81
N ASP A 102 14.21 1.54 -20.78
CA ASP A 102 13.73 1.51 -22.17
C ASP A 102 12.30 0.94 -22.26
N LYS A 103 12.03 -0.17 -21.56
CA LYS A 103 10.71 -0.79 -21.51
C LYS A 103 9.65 0.13 -20.87
N VAL A 104 10.02 0.82 -19.78
CA VAL A 104 9.12 1.77 -19.10
C VAL A 104 8.85 2.98 -20.00
N VAL A 105 9.87 3.51 -20.66
CA VAL A 105 9.78 4.65 -21.57
C VAL A 105 8.92 4.32 -22.78
N ASP A 106 9.09 3.13 -23.37
CA ASP A 106 8.26 2.66 -24.49
C ASP A 106 6.80 2.47 -24.08
N ALA A 107 6.56 1.94 -22.87
CA ALA A 107 5.20 1.81 -22.34
C ALA A 107 4.52 3.18 -22.11
N VAL A 108 5.27 4.20 -21.69
CA VAL A 108 4.75 5.57 -21.58
C VAL A 108 4.53 6.19 -22.96
N LYS A 109 5.49 6.10 -23.88
CA LYS A 109 5.39 6.69 -25.23
C LYS A 109 4.26 6.07 -26.06
N SER A 110 3.99 4.79 -25.90
CA SER A 110 2.87 4.10 -26.55
C SER A 110 1.52 4.39 -25.92
N GLY A 111 1.49 5.04 -24.75
CA GLY A 111 0.28 5.30 -23.97
C GLY A 111 -0.24 4.09 -23.20
N ALA A 112 0.51 2.98 -23.14
CA ALA A 112 0.17 1.82 -22.33
C ALA A 112 0.22 2.13 -20.83
N ILE A 113 1.18 2.96 -20.41
CA ILE A 113 1.20 3.59 -19.09
C ILE A 113 0.89 5.07 -19.26
N LYS A 114 -0.28 5.51 -18.79
CA LYS A 114 -0.69 6.92 -18.87
C LYS A 114 -0.21 7.75 -17.70
N LYS A 115 -0.19 7.18 -16.50
CA LYS A 115 0.26 7.86 -15.28
C LYS A 115 0.93 6.92 -14.30
N PHE A 116 1.88 7.46 -13.56
CA PHE A 116 2.37 6.87 -12.33
C PHE A 116 1.69 7.52 -11.13
N VAL A 117 1.48 6.75 -10.06
CA VAL A 117 0.98 7.28 -8.79
C VAL A 117 1.94 6.88 -7.69
N VAL A 118 2.65 7.85 -7.11
CA VAL A 118 3.48 7.64 -5.93
C VAL A 118 2.55 7.52 -4.72
N MET A 119 2.37 6.28 -4.24
CA MET A 119 1.59 5.96 -3.03
C MET A 119 2.50 5.51 -1.87
N ALA A 120 3.74 6.00 -1.86
CA ALA A 120 4.75 5.67 -0.85
C ALA A 120 4.40 6.22 0.55
N GLY A 121 5.23 5.84 1.53
CA GLY A 121 5.25 6.42 2.87
C GLY A 121 4.94 5.43 3.98
N CYS A 122 4.15 5.85 4.97
CA CYS A 122 3.92 5.10 6.21
C CYS A 122 2.44 4.83 6.49
N ASP A 123 2.13 3.57 6.82
CA ASP A 123 0.80 3.12 7.24
C ASP A 123 0.53 3.35 8.74
N GLY A 124 -0.72 3.16 9.17
CA GLY A 124 -1.14 3.25 10.56
C GLY A 124 -2.57 2.73 10.81
N ARG A 125 -3.06 2.93 12.05
CA ARG A 125 -4.31 2.31 12.55
C ARG A 125 -5.61 2.95 12.06
N ALA A 126 -5.57 4.20 11.59
CA ALA A 126 -6.78 4.95 11.31
C ALA A 126 -7.58 4.30 10.19
N LYS A 127 -8.88 4.04 10.42
CA LYS A 127 -9.79 3.43 9.42
C LYS A 127 -9.86 4.25 8.13
N SER A 128 -9.70 5.56 8.20
CA SER A 128 -9.64 6.45 7.04
C SER A 128 -8.54 6.08 6.05
N ARG A 129 -7.52 5.30 6.45
CA ARG A 129 -6.47 4.79 5.54
C ARG A 129 -6.97 3.71 4.58
N ASN A 130 -8.17 3.18 4.77
CA ASN A 130 -8.81 2.33 3.76
C ASN A 130 -9.02 3.07 2.44
N TYR A 131 -9.06 4.42 2.48
CA TYR A 131 -8.94 5.27 1.29
C TYR A 131 -7.82 4.80 0.35
N TYR A 132 -6.62 4.46 0.85
CA TYR A 132 -5.50 4.06 -0.03
C TYR A 132 -5.70 2.69 -0.67
N THR A 133 -6.41 1.78 0.01
CA THR A 133 -6.79 0.48 -0.57
C THR A 133 -7.83 0.69 -1.66
N ASP A 134 -8.88 1.46 -1.36
CA ASP A 134 -10.00 1.71 -2.27
C ASP A 134 -9.54 2.54 -3.49
N PHE A 135 -8.69 3.54 -3.27
CA PHE A 135 -8.05 4.32 -4.34
C PHE A 135 -7.21 3.43 -5.26
N ALA A 136 -6.38 2.53 -4.72
CA ALA A 136 -5.57 1.62 -5.52
C ALA A 136 -6.43 0.65 -6.36
N LYS A 137 -7.58 0.20 -5.83
CA LYS A 137 -8.54 -0.62 -6.58
C LYS A 137 -9.22 0.17 -7.71
N ALA A 138 -9.56 1.43 -7.44
CA ALA A 138 -10.24 2.31 -8.39
C ALA A 138 -9.34 2.82 -9.52
N LEU A 139 -8.01 2.78 -9.35
CA LEU A 139 -7.06 3.28 -10.35
C LEU A 139 -7.26 2.63 -11.73
N PRO A 140 -7.29 3.44 -12.82
CA PRO A 140 -7.38 2.93 -14.19
C PRO A 140 -6.29 1.91 -14.49
N LYS A 141 -6.62 0.89 -15.28
CA LYS A 141 -5.69 -0.24 -15.53
C LYS A 141 -4.43 0.16 -16.31
N ASP A 142 -4.38 1.35 -16.89
CA ASP A 142 -3.23 1.95 -17.57
C ASP A 142 -2.36 2.82 -16.63
N THR A 143 -2.46 2.62 -15.31
CA THR A 143 -1.66 3.31 -14.29
C THR A 143 -0.73 2.37 -13.53
N VAL A 144 0.40 2.88 -13.06
CA VAL A 144 1.36 2.14 -12.22
C VAL A 144 1.57 2.85 -10.89
N ILE A 145 1.43 2.10 -9.79
CA ILE A 145 1.73 2.57 -8.43
C ILE A 145 3.24 2.43 -8.18
N LEU A 146 3.86 3.52 -7.76
CA LEU A 146 5.23 3.54 -7.24
C LEU A 146 5.17 3.61 -5.71
N THR A 147 5.80 2.66 -5.01
CA THR A 147 5.74 2.60 -3.55
C THR A 147 7.09 2.36 -2.89
N ALA A 148 7.18 2.82 -1.65
CA ALA A 148 8.31 2.64 -0.74
C ALA A 148 7.78 2.82 0.69
N GLY A 149 8.24 2.01 1.63
CA GLY A 149 7.78 2.06 3.03
C GLY A 149 6.47 1.32 3.30
N CYS A 150 6.05 1.29 4.57
CA CYS A 150 4.96 0.41 5.01
C CYS A 150 3.56 0.81 4.51
N ALA A 151 3.38 1.98 3.88
CA ALA A 151 2.14 2.33 3.18
C ALA A 151 1.74 1.26 2.13
N LYS A 152 2.72 0.55 1.56
CA LYS A 152 2.51 -0.53 0.59
C LYS A 152 1.51 -1.60 1.04
N TYR A 153 1.43 -1.87 2.35
CA TYR A 153 0.57 -2.92 2.89
C TYR A 153 -0.93 -2.63 2.71
N LYS A 154 -1.31 -1.41 2.28
CA LYS A 154 -2.69 -1.11 1.90
C LYS A 154 -3.09 -1.66 0.54
N TYR A 155 -2.14 -2.03 -0.32
CA TYR A 155 -2.46 -2.42 -1.70
C TYR A 155 -1.50 -3.46 -2.33
N ASN A 156 -0.38 -3.82 -1.70
CA ASN A 156 0.60 -4.76 -2.27
C ASN A 156 0.15 -6.23 -2.28
N LYS A 157 -0.96 -6.54 -1.62
CA LYS A 157 -1.62 -7.86 -1.63
C LYS A 157 -2.86 -7.90 -2.52
N LEU A 158 -3.15 -6.81 -3.23
CA LEU A 158 -4.23 -6.78 -4.21
C LEU A 158 -3.74 -7.36 -5.55
N ASN A 159 -4.64 -8.03 -6.26
CA ASN A 159 -4.36 -8.49 -7.62
C ASN A 159 -4.59 -7.34 -8.62
N LEU A 160 -3.62 -6.42 -8.72
CA LEU A 160 -3.72 -5.25 -9.60
C LEU A 160 -3.25 -5.52 -11.04
N GLY A 161 -2.62 -6.66 -11.30
CA GLY A 161 -2.11 -7.08 -12.62
C GLY A 161 -0.82 -6.38 -13.06
N ASP A 162 -0.53 -6.46 -14.35
CA ASP A 162 0.62 -5.86 -15.01
C ASP A 162 0.23 -5.13 -16.31
N ILE A 163 1.15 -4.31 -16.82
CA ILE A 163 1.03 -3.63 -18.12
C ILE A 163 2.23 -4.07 -18.97
N GLY A 164 2.00 -4.93 -19.95
CA GLY A 164 3.06 -5.44 -20.83
C GLY A 164 4.18 -6.17 -20.07
N GLY A 165 3.85 -6.87 -18.99
CA GLY A 165 4.79 -7.54 -18.08
C GLY A 165 5.50 -6.60 -17.10
N ILE A 166 5.03 -5.36 -16.91
CA ILE A 166 5.47 -4.46 -15.83
C ILE A 166 4.41 -4.51 -14.72
N PRO A 167 4.71 -4.99 -13.50
CA PRO A 167 3.73 -5.02 -12.43
C PRO A 167 3.13 -3.64 -12.14
N ARG A 168 1.82 -3.57 -11.91
CA ARG A 168 1.14 -2.30 -11.59
C ARG A 168 1.46 -1.76 -10.20
N VAL A 169 2.20 -2.50 -9.38
CA VAL A 169 2.80 -2.03 -8.13
C VAL A 169 4.30 -2.27 -8.19
N LEU A 170 5.07 -1.19 -8.23
CA LEU A 170 6.53 -1.23 -8.21
C LEU A 170 7.02 -0.82 -6.82
N ASP A 171 7.37 -1.82 -6.02
CA ASP A 171 7.90 -1.63 -4.67
C ASP A 171 9.41 -1.45 -4.68
N ALA A 172 9.85 -0.22 -4.39
CA ALA A 172 11.26 0.15 -4.31
C ALA A 172 11.93 -0.24 -2.98
N GLY A 173 11.16 -0.59 -1.94
CA GLY A 173 11.72 -1.04 -0.66
C GLY A 173 11.17 -0.31 0.57
N GLN A 174 12.04 0.02 1.51
CA GLN A 174 11.72 0.71 2.76
C GLN A 174 11.40 2.19 2.53
N CYS A 175 10.98 2.92 3.56
CA CYS A 175 10.62 4.34 3.41
C CYS A 175 11.79 5.21 2.91
N ASN A 176 13.03 4.89 3.27
CA ASN A 176 14.25 5.51 2.73
C ASN A 176 14.44 5.26 1.22
N ASP A 177 13.88 4.18 0.67
CA ASP A 177 13.93 3.90 -0.78
C ASP A 177 12.99 4.81 -1.59
N SER A 178 12.27 5.74 -0.94
CA SER A 178 11.69 6.91 -1.62
C SER A 178 12.75 7.72 -2.38
N TYR A 179 14.02 7.62 -1.96
CA TYR A 179 15.16 8.09 -2.73
C TYR A 179 15.19 7.48 -4.14
N SER A 180 14.98 6.17 -4.26
CA SER A 180 14.92 5.50 -5.58
C SER A 180 13.80 6.07 -6.44
N LEU A 181 12.63 6.35 -5.85
CA LEU A 181 11.50 6.94 -6.58
C LEU A 181 11.83 8.34 -7.11
N ALA A 182 12.54 9.15 -6.32
CA ALA A 182 13.02 10.46 -6.76
C ALA A 182 14.04 10.35 -7.90
N VAL A 183 14.99 9.41 -7.82
CA VAL A 183 15.96 9.13 -8.89
C VAL A 183 15.25 8.69 -10.17
N ILE A 184 14.24 7.83 -10.07
CA ILE A 184 13.43 7.38 -11.21
C ILE A 184 12.71 8.57 -11.85
N ALA A 185 12.06 9.42 -11.06
CA ALA A 185 11.39 10.62 -11.58
C ALA A 185 12.37 11.55 -12.29
N LEU A 186 13.54 11.83 -11.70
CA LEU A 186 14.58 12.64 -12.32
C LEU A 186 15.09 12.02 -13.64
N LYS A 187 15.22 10.70 -13.71
CA LYS A 187 15.61 10.04 -14.96
C LYS A 187 14.52 10.16 -16.02
N LEU A 188 13.24 9.96 -15.67
CA LEU A 188 12.14 10.14 -16.61
C LEU A 188 12.09 11.59 -17.12
N LYS A 189 12.29 12.59 -16.24
CA LYS A 189 12.39 14.00 -16.62
C LYS A 189 13.47 14.21 -17.70
N GLU A 190 14.66 13.65 -17.48
CA GLU A 190 15.77 13.70 -18.44
C GLU A 190 15.42 13.03 -19.77
N VAL A 191 14.85 11.82 -19.74
CA VAL A 191 14.52 11.04 -20.94
C VAL A 191 13.42 11.70 -21.78
N PHE A 192 12.45 12.35 -21.14
CA PHE A 192 11.40 13.09 -21.83
C PHE A 192 11.80 14.52 -22.19
N GLY A 193 13.01 14.98 -21.80
CA GLY A 193 13.49 16.32 -22.08
C GLY A 193 12.64 17.42 -21.43
N LEU A 194 12.12 17.17 -20.23
CA LEU A 194 11.25 18.10 -19.50
C LEU A 194 12.06 19.08 -18.66
N ASP A 195 11.64 20.35 -18.67
CA ASP A 195 12.28 21.42 -17.89
C ASP A 195 11.92 21.32 -16.40
N ASP A 196 10.68 20.95 -16.07
CA ASP A 196 10.18 20.77 -14.70
C ASP A 196 9.88 19.29 -14.40
N ILE A 197 10.17 18.84 -13.18
CA ILE A 197 9.84 17.48 -12.72
C ILE A 197 8.32 17.28 -12.61
N ASN A 198 7.58 18.36 -12.39
CA ASN A 198 6.13 18.36 -12.23
C ASN A 198 5.38 18.20 -13.56
N ASP A 199 6.07 18.30 -14.70
CA ASP A 199 5.50 18.03 -16.03
C ASP A 199 5.44 16.53 -16.35
N LEU A 200 6.05 15.69 -15.51
CA LEU A 200 5.92 14.24 -15.63
C LEU A 200 4.48 13.80 -15.31
N PRO A 201 3.99 12.71 -15.92
CA PRO A 201 2.68 12.15 -15.61
C PRO A 201 2.71 11.38 -14.28
N ILE A 202 3.11 12.04 -13.18
CA ILE A 202 3.25 11.47 -11.84
C ILE A 202 2.30 12.22 -10.89
N ILE A 203 1.43 11.45 -10.24
CA ILE A 203 0.60 11.93 -9.12
C ILE A 203 1.29 11.53 -7.81
N TYR A 204 1.30 12.41 -6.82
CA TYR A 204 1.83 12.13 -5.49
C TYR A 204 0.68 12.05 -4.47
N ASN A 205 0.30 10.83 -4.07
CA ASN A 205 -0.75 10.55 -3.08
C ASN A 205 -0.13 9.78 -1.90
N ILE A 206 0.57 10.50 -1.03
CA ILE A 206 1.50 9.97 -0.03
C ILE A 206 0.80 9.79 1.32
N ALA A 207 1.01 8.62 1.94
CA ALA A 207 0.58 8.36 3.31
C ALA A 207 1.73 8.66 4.30
N TRP A 208 1.46 9.33 5.42
CA TRP A 208 2.48 9.56 6.45
C TRP A 208 2.02 9.09 7.83
N TYR A 209 2.96 8.92 8.76
CA TYR A 209 2.66 8.55 10.15
C TYR A 209 3.68 9.11 11.14
N GLU A 210 4.97 8.90 10.89
CA GLU A 210 6.05 9.27 11.81
C GLU A 210 7.13 10.11 11.11
N GLN A 211 8.25 10.37 11.79
CA GLN A 211 9.19 11.43 11.43
C GLN A 211 10.04 11.10 10.19
N LYS A 212 10.25 9.81 9.84
CA LYS A 212 10.94 9.46 8.59
C LYS A 212 10.09 9.86 7.38
N ALA A 213 8.77 9.77 7.46
CA ALA A 213 7.89 10.29 6.40
C ALA A 213 7.99 11.82 6.25
N VAL A 214 8.20 12.55 7.36
CA VAL A 214 8.37 14.01 7.34
C VAL A 214 9.64 14.40 6.58
N ILE A 215 10.78 13.75 6.83
CA ILE A 215 12.02 14.09 6.11
C ILE A 215 11.95 13.67 4.63
N VAL A 216 11.23 12.60 4.30
CA VAL A 216 10.94 12.24 2.89
C VAL A 216 10.13 13.35 2.21
N LEU A 217 9.07 13.84 2.85
CA LEU A 217 8.28 14.97 2.33
C LEU A 217 9.17 16.20 2.09
N LEU A 218 9.95 16.62 3.10
CA LEU A 218 10.83 17.78 2.97
C LEU A 218 11.86 17.60 1.84
N SER A 219 12.35 16.38 1.62
CA SER A 219 13.26 16.08 0.52
C SER A 219 12.59 16.23 -0.84
N LEU A 220 11.33 15.79 -0.99
CA LEU A 220 10.56 15.99 -2.23
C LEU A 220 10.29 17.48 -2.49
N LEU A 221 9.94 18.24 -1.46
CA LEU A 221 9.75 19.70 -1.58
C LEU A 221 11.05 20.40 -1.98
N TYR A 222 12.19 19.98 -1.42
CA TYR A 222 13.51 20.50 -1.80
C TYR A 222 13.85 20.20 -3.26
N LEU A 223 13.48 19.02 -3.76
CA LEU A 223 13.63 18.64 -5.17
C LEU A 223 12.65 19.36 -6.12
N GLY A 224 11.79 20.23 -5.59
CA GLY A 224 10.83 21.02 -6.37
C GLY A 224 9.54 20.28 -6.72
N VAL A 225 9.27 19.12 -6.10
CA VAL A 225 8.00 18.40 -6.30
C VAL A 225 6.85 19.21 -5.69
N LYS A 226 5.78 19.38 -6.47
CA LYS A 226 4.55 20.09 -6.12
C LYS A 226 3.34 19.18 -6.15
N ASN A 227 2.21 19.69 -5.67
CA ASN A 227 0.89 19.06 -5.73
C ASN A 227 0.82 17.70 -4.99
N ILE A 228 1.60 17.58 -3.92
CA ILE A 228 1.60 16.38 -3.07
C ILE A 228 0.31 16.35 -2.25
N HIS A 229 -0.47 15.29 -2.42
CA HIS A 229 -1.61 14.97 -1.57
C HIS A 229 -1.11 14.11 -0.42
N LEU A 230 -1.25 14.63 0.80
CA LEU A 230 -0.68 14.08 2.01
C LEU A 230 -1.79 13.66 2.97
N GLY A 231 -1.80 12.39 3.40
CA GLY A 231 -2.87 11.86 4.21
C GLY A 231 -2.47 10.78 5.25
N PRO A 232 -3.44 10.28 6.02
CA PRO A 232 -4.87 10.55 5.89
C PRO A 232 -5.33 11.90 6.48
N THR A 233 -4.45 12.59 7.22
CA THR A 233 -4.68 13.93 7.76
C THR A 233 -3.40 14.75 7.60
N LEU A 234 -3.49 16.07 7.50
CA LEU A 234 -2.30 16.91 7.56
C LEU A 234 -1.65 16.88 8.96
N PRO A 235 -0.33 17.10 9.07
CA PRO A 235 0.35 17.11 10.36
C PRO A 235 -0.13 18.19 11.31
N ALA A 236 -0.49 17.79 12.53
CA ALA A 236 -0.97 18.71 13.58
C ALA A 236 0.10 19.71 14.07
N PHE A 237 1.38 19.47 13.77
CA PHE A 237 2.47 20.41 14.09
C PHE A 237 2.59 21.56 13.09
N LEU A 238 1.79 21.58 12.01
CA LEU A 238 1.71 22.71 11.10
C LEU A 238 0.75 23.74 11.68
N SER A 239 1.25 24.92 12.05
CA SER A 239 0.37 26.05 12.31
C SER A 239 -0.32 26.50 11.02
N GLU A 240 -1.44 27.21 11.14
CA GLU A 240 -2.20 27.71 9.98
C GLU A 240 -1.32 28.51 9.00
N ASN A 241 -0.44 29.37 9.52
CA ASN A 241 0.48 30.16 8.69
C ASN A 241 1.51 29.28 7.96
N VAL A 242 2.05 28.26 8.63
CA VAL A 242 3.00 27.33 7.99
C VAL A 242 2.29 26.47 6.95
N ALA A 243 1.09 25.96 7.25
CA ALA A 243 0.28 25.21 6.31
C ALA A 243 -0.04 26.05 5.06
N LYS A 244 -0.40 27.33 5.24
CA LYS A 244 -0.64 28.26 4.13
C LYS A 244 0.59 28.44 3.24
N VAL A 245 1.78 28.62 3.80
CA VAL A 245 3.04 28.69 3.04
C VAL A 245 3.29 27.41 2.22
N LEU A 246 2.97 26.24 2.79
CA LEU A 246 3.11 24.97 2.09
C LEU A 246 2.11 24.80 0.94
N VAL A 247 0.87 25.24 1.14
CA VAL A 247 -0.16 25.26 0.10
C VAL A 247 0.21 26.23 -1.02
N GLU A 248 0.57 27.47 -0.69
CA GLU A 248 0.84 28.52 -1.68
C GLU A 248 2.09 28.25 -2.53
N ASN A 249 3.15 27.71 -1.93
CA ASN A 249 4.42 27.50 -2.65
C ASN A 249 4.54 26.12 -3.30
N PHE A 250 3.93 25.10 -2.70
CA PHE A 250 4.12 23.70 -3.12
C PHE A 250 2.82 22.99 -3.51
N GLY A 251 1.65 23.58 -3.30
CA GLY A 251 0.37 22.95 -3.61
C GLY A 251 0.09 21.71 -2.75
N ILE A 252 0.64 21.64 -1.52
CA ILE A 252 0.32 20.52 -0.62
C ILE A 252 -1.18 20.54 -0.31
N ALA A 253 -1.82 19.38 -0.46
CA ALA A 253 -3.23 19.20 -0.18
C ALA A 253 -3.47 17.96 0.69
N GLY A 254 -4.65 17.89 1.33
CA GLY A 254 -5.13 16.67 1.97
C GLY A 254 -5.80 15.73 0.96
N ILE A 255 -6.16 14.53 1.40
CA ILE A 255 -7.04 13.62 0.67
C ILE A 255 -8.51 13.95 0.97
N THR A 256 -9.43 13.59 0.06
CA THR A 256 -10.88 13.72 0.25
C THR A 256 -11.58 12.36 0.16
N THR A 257 -12.56 12.21 -0.73
CA THR A 257 -13.15 10.92 -1.07
C THR A 257 -12.34 10.27 -2.20
N VAL A 258 -12.43 8.94 -2.35
CA VAL A 258 -11.76 8.27 -3.47
C VAL A 258 -12.31 8.81 -4.78
N GLU A 259 -13.62 9.04 -4.86
CA GLU A 259 -14.29 9.54 -6.05
C GLU A 259 -13.82 10.93 -6.45
N ASP A 260 -13.76 11.86 -5.49
CA ASP A 260 -13.35 13.24 -5.76
C ASP A 260 -11.87 13.32 -6.12
N ASP A 261 -11.01 12.58 -5.40
CA ASP A 261 -9.57 12.57 -5.70
C ASP A 261 -9.29 11.86 -7.04
N MET A 262 -10.06 10.83 -7.40
CA MET A 262 -10.00 10.21 -8.72
C MET A 262 -10.34 11.21 -9.83
N LYS A 263 -11.43 11.97 -9.68
CA LYS A 263 -11.78 13.04 -10.63
C LYS A 263 -10.72 14.13 -10.69
N LEU A 264 -10.20 14.55 -9.54
CA LEU A 264 -9.14 15.55 -9.46
C LEU A 264 -7.88 15.11 -10.21
N PHE A 265 -7.49 13.85 -10.07
CA PHE A 265 -6.25 13.34 -10.64
C PHE A 265 -6.36 12.86 -12.08
N PHE A 266 -7.54 12.42 -12.53
CA PHE A 266 -7.73 11.79 -13.84
C PHE A 266 -8.77 12.49 -14.73
N GLY A 267 -9.46 13.51 -14.23
CA GLY A 267 -10.53 14.24 -14.93
C GLY A 267 -11.92 13.65 -14.67
N ASP A 268 -12.95 14.39 -15.09
CA ASP A 268 -14.37 14.02 -14.85
C ASP A 268 -14.82 12.75 -15.59
N ASP A 269 -14.15 12.40 -16.68
CA ASP A 269 -14.47 11.22 -17.50
C ASP A 269 -13.91 9.91 -16.93
N VAL A 270 -13.25 9.95 -15.76
CA VAL A 270 -12.71 8.73 -15.14
C VAL A 270 -13.85 7.80 -14.70
N VAL A 271 -13.88 6.60 -15.26
CA VAL A 271 -14.84 5.56 -14.87
C VAL A 271 -14.39 4.95 -13.55
N ILE A 272 -15.11 5.26 -12.47
CA ILE A 272 -14.87 4.68 -11.15
C ILE A 272 -15.72 3.42 -11.04
N ASN A 273 -15.06 2.25 -11.08
CA ASN A 273 -15.74 0.99 -10.86
C ASN A 273 -16.14 0.87 -9.37
N LYS A 274 -17.36 1.26 -9.05
CA LYS A 274 -17.95 1.21 -7.69
C LYS A 274 -18.06 -0.22 -7.14
N VAL A 275 -17.99 -1.22 -8.01
CA VAL A 275 -17.96 -2.65 -7.68
C VAL A 275 -16.81 -3.32 -8.41
N SER A 276 -16.19 -4.32 -7.77
CA SER A 276 -15.13 -5.13 -8.36
C SER A 276 -15.39 -6.64 -8.13
N ALA A 277 -14.74 -7.47 -8.95
CA ALA A 277 -14.88 -8.92 -8.91
C ALA A 277 -14.38 -9.57 -7.60
N ASP A 278 -13.45 -8.92 -6.90
CA ASP A 278 -12.88 -9.31 -5.60
C ASP A 278 -13.58 -8.61 -4.42
N MET A 279 -14.73 -7.97 -4.65
CA MET A 279 -15.50 -7.34 -3.58
C MET A 279 -16.40 -8.41 -2.94
N PRO A 280 -16.38 -8.54 -1.59
CA PRO A 280 -17.28 -9.44 -0.91
C PRO A 280 -18.75 -9.08 -1.20
N MET A 281 -19.57 -10.07 -1.46
CA MET A 281 -21.00 -9.88 -1.76
C MET A 281 -21.73 -9.09 -0.66
N GLY A 282 -21.40 -9.34 0.61
CA GLY A 282 -21.95 -8.59 1.74
C GLY A 282 -21.45 -7.15 1.86
N GLU A 283 -20.35 -6.79 1.19
CA GLU A 283 -19.92 -5.41 1.03
C GLU A 283 -20.75 -4.73 -0.06
N ILE A 284 -20.89 -5.36 -1.22
CA ILE A 284 -21.69 -4.86 -2.35
C ILE A 284 -23.12 -4.53 -1.89
N LEU A 285 -23.78 -5.48 -1.22
CA LEU A 285 -25.17 -5.32 -0.78
C LEU A 285 -25.37 -4.26 0.30
N ARG A 286 -24.34 -3.99 1.10
CA ARG A 286 -24.40 -3.00 2.18
C ARG A 286 -24.17 -1.58 1.65
N LYS A 287 -23.25 -1.44 0.68
CA LYS A 287 -23.01 -0.18 -0.02
C LYS A 287 -24.13 0.14 -1.00
N TYR A 288 -24.64 -0.88 -1.68
CA TYR A 288 -25.62 -0.77 -2.77
C TYR A 288 -26.76 -1.76 -2.57
N PRO A 289 -27.75 -1.47 -1.70
CA PRO A 289 -28.87 -2.37 -1.45
C PRO A 289 -29.64 -2.77 -2.73
N GLN A 290 -29.67 -1.90 -3.74
CA GLN A 290 -30.28 -2.18 -5.04
C GLN A 290 -29.56 -3.27 -5.85
N ALA A 291 -28.29 -3.58 -5.55
CA ALA A 291 -27.56 -4.68 -6.16
C ALA A 291 -28.23 -6.04 -5.88
N ALA A 292 -29.01 -6.17 -4.81
CA ALA A 292 -29.70 -7.40 -4.45
C ALA A 292 -30.59 -7.92 -5.59
N GLU A 293 -31.33 -7.04 -6.26
CA GLU A 293 -32.23 -7.42 -7.35
C GLU A 293 -31.44 -7.97 -8.55
N VAL A 294 -30.34 -7.31 -8.91
CA VAL A 294 -29.45 -7.77 -9.98
C VAL A 294 -28.84 -9.13 -9.66
N LEU A 295 -28.30 -9.31 -8.45
CA LEU A 295 -27.67 -10.56 -8.04
C LEU A 295 -28.68 -11.72 -7.97
N MET A 296 -29.89 -11.47 -7.46
CA MET A 296 -30.98 -12.45 -7.48
C MET A 296 -31.45 -12.79 -8.90
N SER A 297 -31.48 -11.81 -9.81
CA SER A 297 -31.79 -12.05 -11.23
C SER A 297 -30.73 -12.92 -11.93
N CYS A 298 -29.51 -12.95 -11.37
CA CYS A 298 -28.43 -13.84 -11.78
C CYS A 298 -28.42 -15.16 -10.99
N GLY A 299 -29.52 -15.52 -10.30
CA GLY A 299 -29.65 -16.82 -9.61
C GLY A 299 -28.98 -16.91 -8.24
N MET A 300 -28.39 -15.81 -7.74
CA MET A 300 -27.80 -15.75 -6.40
C MET A 300 -28.90 -15.44 -5.36
N HIS A 301 -29.71 -16.42 -4.98
CA HIS A 301 -30.85 -16.21 -4.08
C HIS A 301 -30.48 -16.20 -2.58
N CYS A 302 -29.28 -16.67 -2.22
CA CYS A 302 -28.85 -16.84 -0.83
C CYS A 302 -28.07 -15.65 -0.25
N LEU A 303 -28.39 -14.42 -0.69
CA LEU A 303 -27.64 -13.19 -0.36
C LEU A 303 -27.59 -12.84 1.14
N GLY A 304 -28.51 -13.36 1.95
CA GLY A 304 -28.55 -13.16 3.40
C GLY A 304 -27.71 -14.16 4.20
N CYS A 305 -27.18 -15.21 3.58
CA CYS A 305 -26.38 -16.21 4.26
C CYS A 305 -25.00 -15.64 4.64
N PRO A 306 -24.52 -15.81 5.89
CA PRO A 306 -23.18 -15.34 6.28
C PRO A 306 -22.06 -15.87 5.39
N SER A 307 -22.18 -17.11 4.90
CA SER A 307 -21.19 -17.70 3.97
C SER A 307 -21.19 -16.98 2.63
N ALA A 308 -22.38 -16.73 2.05
CA ALA A 308 -22.49 -16.04 0.77
C ALA A 308 -22.04 -14.57 0.87
N GLN A 309 -22.26 -13.92 2.02
CA GLN A 309 -21.81 -12.54 2.22
C GLN A 309 -20.29 -12.38 2.35
N ALA A 310 -19.59 -13.44 2.75
CA ALA A 310 -18.14 -13.47 2.87
C ALA A 310 -17.43 -13.88 1.57
N GLU A 311 -18.18 -14.37 0.58
CA GLU A 311 -17.67 -14.78 -0.72
C GLU A 311 -17.50 -13.56 -1.64
N ASP A 312 -16.42 -13.56 -2.43
CA ASP A 312 -16.17 -12.53 -3.44
C ASP A 312 -17.13 -12.71 -4.62
N LEU A 313 -17.47 -11.60 -5.29
CA LEU A 313 -18.37 -11.62 -6.44
C LEU A 313 -17.93 -12.63 -7.53
N SER A 314 -16.62 -12.73 -7.79
CA SER A 314 -16.06 -13.66 -8.78
C SER A 314 -16.24 -15.13 -8.39
N ASP A 315 -16.02 -15.48 -7.12
CA ASP A 315 -16.21 -16.84 -6.62
C ASP A 315 -17.69 -17.22 -6.66
N ALA A 316 -18.57 -16.31 -6.22
CA ALA A 316 -20.02 -16.50 -6.32
C ALA A 316 -20.44 -16.69 -7.78
N CYS A 317 -19.92 -15.89 -8.72
CA CYS A 317 -20.16 -16.07 -10.14
C CYS A 317 -19.67 -17.43 -10.66
N ALA A 318 -18.50 -17.90 -10.22
CA ALA A 318 -17.95 -19.19 -10.61
C ALA A 318 -18.81 -20.37 -10.11
N VAL A 319 -19.28 -20.32 -8.86
CA VAL A 319 -20.18 -21.34 -8.28
C VAL A 319 -21.49 -21.45 -9.06
N HIS A 320 -22.00 -20.31 -9.53
CA HIS A 320 -23.25 -20.23 -10.29
C HIS A 320 -23.06 -20.43 -11.81
N GLY A 321 -21.82 -20.60 -12.29
CA GLY A 321 -21.52 -20.79 -13.71
C GLY A 321 -21.82 -19.55 -14.58
N ILE A 322 -21.70 -18.35 -14.00
CA ILE A 322 -22.04 -17.08 -14.66
C ILE A 322 -20.77 -16.26 -14.86
N SER A 323 -20.70 -15.51 -15.96
CA SER A 323 -19.62 -14.57 -16.21
C SER A 323 -19.64 -13.42 -15.21
N VAL A 324 -18.57 -13.28 -14.42
CA VAL A 324 -18.41 -12.14 -13.50
C VAL A 324 -18.47 -10.79 -14.22
N ASN A 325 -17.99 -10.73 -15.46
CA ASN A 325 -18.03 -9.51 -16.27
C ASN A 325 -19.46 -9.11 -16.60
N GLU A 326 -20.34 -10.07 -16.95
CA GLU A 326 -21.74 -9.78 -17.23
C GLU A 326 -22.50 -9.31 -15.99
N VAL A 327 -22.19 -9.89 -14.82
CA VAL A 327 -22.80 -9.47 -13.55
C VAL A 327 -22.33 -8.07 -13.17
N MET A 328 -21.03 -7.78 -13.29
CA MET A 328 -20.49 -6.44 -13.04
C MET A 328 -21.11 -5.38 -13.95
N GLU A 329 -21.28 -5.65 -15.24
CA GLU A 329 -21.96 -4.71 -16.15
C GLU A 329 -23.41 -4.40 -15.73
N LYS A 330 -24.15 -5.41 -15.26
CA LYS A 330 -25.51 -5.20 -14.75
C LYS A 330 -25.51 -4.43 -13.43
N LEU A 331 -24.55 -4.70 -12.55
CA LEU A 331 -24.41 -4.02 -11.27
C LEU A 331 -24.09 -2.53 -11.48
N LEU A 332 -23.14 -2.21 -12.35
CA LEU A 332 -22.77 -0.82 -12.62
C LEU A 332 -23.97 0.00 -13.13
N LYS A 333 -24.84 -0.58 -13.97
CA LYS A 333 -26.06 0.09 -14.46
C LYS A 333 -27.07 0.49 -13.39
N VAL A 334 -27.07 -0.13 -12.22
CA VAL A 334 -28.00 0.20 -11.11
C VAL A 334 -27.31 0.94 -9.96
N ILE A 335 -25.98 1.07 -10.01
CA ILE A 335 -25.14 1.69 -8.99
C ILE A 335 -24.65 3.08 -9.43
N ASP A 336 -24.67 3.36 -10.73
CA ASP A 336 -24.49 4.70 -11.32
C ASP A 336 -25.76 5.54 -11.31
#